data_AF-A0A0V0PUB6-F1
#
_entry.id   AF-A0A0V0PUB6-F1
#
_cell.length_a   1.000
_cell.length_b   1.000
_cell.length_c   1.000
_cell.angle_alpha   90.00
_cell.angle_beta   90.00
_cell.angle_gamma   90.00
#
_symmetry.space_group_name_H-M   'P 1'
#
loop_
_entity.id
_entity.type
_entity.pdbx_description
1 polymer ?
#
loop_
_entity_poly.entity_id
_entity_poly.type
_entity_poly.pdbx_seq_one_letter_code
_entity_poly.pdbx_strand_id
1 'polypeptide(L)'
;MTMKAQHKKSPSCVLVYSDDRDPSREETAEVLDQLKPLPAEEVVPGTIRVKGSMTEVRKCLGDLAHWQLAQEKIFRLNPPHKAQLR
;
A
#
# COMPACT_ATOMS: atom_id res chain seq x y z
N MET A 1 32.76 -2.41 -2.67
CA MET A 1 31.79 -1.62 -1.88
C MET A 1 30.59 -1.34 -2.77
N THR A 2 29.55 -2.18 -2.74
CA THR A 2 28.40 -2.02 -3.64
C THR A 2 27.26 -1.39 -2.86
N MET A 3 26.94 -0.16 -3.24
CA MET A 3 25.98 0.72 -2.58
C MET A 3 24.65 0.00 -2.35
N LYS A 4 24.31 -0.22 -1.07
CA LYS A 4 22.93 -0.50 -0.68
C LYS A 4 22.15 0.78 -0.92
N ALA A 5 21.51 0.88 -2.08
CA ALA A 5 20.41 1.80 -2.27
C ALA A 5 19.25 1.32 -1.38
N GLN A 6 19.39 1.54 -0.06
CA GLN A 6 18.24 1.79 0.78
C GLN A 6 17.66 3.10 0.25
N HIS A 7 16.89 2.99 -0.84
CA HIS A 7 15.86 3.98 -1.11
C HIS A 7 15.17 4.16 0.23
N LYS A 8 15.24 5.38 0.74
CA LYS A 8 14.51 5.87 1.90
C LYS A 8 13.03 5.79 1.50
N LYS A 9 12.49 4.56 1.42
CA LYS A 9 11.15 4.28 0.94
C LYS A 9 10.25 4.89 1.99
N SER A 10 9.66 6.02 1.64
CA SER A 10 8.53 6.57 2.35
C SER A 10 7.57 5.41 2.63
N PRO A 11 7.01 5.29 3.85
CA PRO A 11 6.07 4.23 4.14
C PRO A 11 4.94 4.29 3.12
N SER A 12 4.53 3.12 2.65
CA SER A 12 3.47 2.92 1.69
C SER A 12 2.48 1.92 2.26
N CYS A 13 1.21 2.20 2.06
CA CYS A 13 0.11 1.34 2.46
C CYS A 13 -0.69 0.94 1.23
N VAL A 14 -1.41 -0.16 1.34
CA VAL A 14 -2.28 -0.67 0.30
C VAL A 14 -3.67 -0.83 0.91
N LEU A 15 -4.68 -0.24 0.29
CA LEU A 15 -6.06 -0.59 0.56
C LEU A 15 -6.47 -1.72 -0.36
N VAL A 16 -7.10 -2.74 0.18
CA VAL A 16 -7.62 -3.90 -0.54
C VAL A 16 -9.12 -3.96 -0.32
N TYR A 17 -9.87 -4.12 -1.39
CA TYR A 17 -11.32 -4.32 -1.29
C TYR A 17 -11.62 -5.75 -0.87
N SER A 18 -12.52 -5.91 0.11
CA SER A 18 -12.72 -7.17 0.84
C SER A 18 -14.00 -7.92 0.41
N ASP A 19 -14.82 -7.33 -0.45
CA ASP A 19 -16.01 -7.96 -1.02
C ASP A 19 -15.60 -8.86 -2.21
N ASP A 20 -16.44 -9.83 -2.56
CA ASP A 20 -16.25 -10.78 -3.66
C ASP A 20 -16.46 -10.12 -5.05
N ARG A 21 -16.98 -8.89 -5.05
CA ARG A 21 -17.21 -8.08 -6.25
C ARG A 21 -16.13 -7.01 -6.40
N ASP A 22 -15.89 -6.58 -7.63
CA ASP A 22 -15.09 -5.38 -7.86
C ASP A 22 -15.78 -4.14 -7.27
N PRO A 23 -15.03 -3.20 -6.66
CA PRO A 23 -15.61 -1.96 -6.18
C PRO A 23 -16.16 -1.15 -7.35
N SER A 24 -17.29 -0.50 -7.14
CA SER A 24 -17.83 0.43 -8.11
C SER A 24 -16.91 1.64 -8.30
N ARG A 25 -17.14 2.39 -9.38
CA ARG A 25 -16.37 3.62 -9.66
C ARG A 25 -16.63 4.67 -8.58
N GLU A 26 -17.85 4.72 -8.08
CA GLU A 26 -18.32 5.61 -7.03
C GLU A 26 -17.59 5.30 -5.72
N GLU A 27 -17.56 4.03 -5.29
CA GLU A 27 -16.84 3.62 -4.07
C GLU A 27 -15.33 3.89 -4.16
N THR A 28 -14.73 3.62 -5.32
CA THR A 28 -13.32 3.93 -5.56
C THR A 28 -13.06 5.43 -5.46
N ALA A 29 -13.95 6.26 -6.02
CA ALA A 29 -13.83 7.71 -5.97
C ALA A 29 -14.00 8.27 -4.55
N GLU A 30 -14.94 7.72 -3.75
CA GLU A 30 -15.13 8.11 -2.35
C GLU A 30 -13.90 7.83 -1.51
N VAL A 31 -13.29 6.64 -1.67
CA VAL A 31 -12.05 6.30 -0.96
C VAL A 31 -10.91 7.20 -1.42
N LEU A 32 -10.76 7.45 -2.72
CA LEU A 32 -9.73 8.37 -3.23
C LEU A 32 -9.93 9.81 -2.74
N ASP A 33 -11.17 10.25 -2.53
CA ASP A 33 -11.46 11.57 -1.98
C ASP A 33 -11.12 11.66 -0.49
N GLN A 34 -11.48 10.64 0.29
CA GLN A 34 -11.08 10.51 1.71
C GLN A 34 -9.56 10.44 1.88
N LEU A 35 -8.85 9.84 0.92
CA LEU A 35 -7.40 9.75 0.95
C LEU A 35 -6.70 11.09 0.74
N LYS A 36 -7.35 12.11 0.19
CA LYS A 36 -6.73 13.44 0.07
C LYS A 36 -6.48 13.98 1.49
N PRO A 37 -5.23 14.31 1.86
CA PRO A 37 -4.14 14.84 1.02
C PRO A 37 -3.04 13.84 0.59
N LEU A 38 -3.20 12.55 0.87
CA LEU A 38 -2.19 11.53 0.57
C LEU A 38 -2.21 11.15 -0.92
N PRO A 39 -1.06 11.14 -1.61
CA PRO A 39 -1.02 10.75 -3.01
C PRO A 39 -1.18 9.23 -3.15
N ALA A 40 -2.12 8.83 -4.00
CA ALA A 40 -2.23 7.45 -4.49
C ALA A 40 -1.16 7.23 -5.57
N GLU A 41 -0.26 6.27 -5.34
CA GLU A 41 0.81 5.90 -6.27
C GLU A 41 0.29 4.96 -7.36
N GLU A 42 -0.69 4.12 -7.03
CA GLU A 42 -1.30 3.17 -7.96
C GLU A 42 -2.77 2.95 -7.59
N VAL A 43 -3.64 2.94 -8.60
CA VAL A 43 -5.09 2.73 -8.43
C VAL A 43 -5.52 1.63 -9.40
N VAL A 44 -5.92 0.49 -8.86
CA VAL A 44 -6.44 -0.66 -9.59
C VAL A 44 -7.82 -1.00 -8.99
N PRO A 45 -8.79 -1.51 -9.78
CA PRO A 45 -10.01 -2.05 -9.22
C PRO A 45 -9.71 -3.05 -8.10
N GLY A 46 -10.27 -2.79 -6.91
CA GLY A 46 -10.06 -3.62 -5.73
C GLY A 46 -8.74 -3.41 -4.98
N THR A 47 -7.82 -2.57 -5.46
CA THR A 47 -6.54 -2.31 -4.78
C THR A 47 -6.01 -0.90 -5.03
N ILE A 48 -5.78 -0.14 -3.95
CA ILE A 48 -5.25 1.24 -4.03
C ILE A 48 -3.96 1.33 -3.21
N ARG A 49 -2.86 1.71 -3.85
CA ARG A 49 -1.59 1.98 -3.18
C ARG A 49 -1.47 3.46 -2.85
N VAL A 50 -1.21 3.76 -1.58
CA VAL A 50 -1.12 5.12 -1.05
C VAL A 50 0.25 5.35 -0.42
N LYS A 51 0.84 6.50 -0.70
CA LYS A 51 2.05 6.94 -0.02
C LYS A 51 1.68 7.56 1.33
N GLY A 52 2.15 6.95 2.41
CA GLY A 52 1.86 7.39 3.76
C GLY A 52 2.04 6.26 4.77
N SER A 53 2.18 6.62 6.05
CA SER A 53 2.16 5.64 7.13
C SER A 53 0.74 5.10 7.37
N MET A 54 0.65 3.89 7.93
CA MET A 54 -0.64 3.28 8.31
C MET A 54 -1.48 4.22 9.18
N THR A 55 -0.83 4.98 10.07
CA THR A 55 -1.50 5.91 10.98
C THR A 55 -2.06 7.13 10.25
N GLU A 56 -1.34 7.69 9.27
CA GLU A 56 -1.83 8.82 8.47
C GLU A 56 -2.98 8.38 7.57
N VAL A 57 -2.81 7.27 6.87
CA VAL A 57 -3.84 6.72 5.99
C VAL A 57 -5.10 6.39 6.79
N ARG A 58 -4.97 5.77 7.97
CA ARG A 58 -6.12 5.49 8.86
C ARG A 58 -6.77 6.75 9.46
N LYS A 59 -6.08 7.89 9.51
CA LYS A 59 -6.70 9.16 9.94
C LYS A 59 -7.50 9.82 8.82
N CYS A 60 -7.07 9.64 7.57
CA CYS A 60 -7.75 10.13 6.38
C CYS A 60 -8.97 9.26 6.04
N LEU A 61 -8.82 7.95 6.18
CA LEU A 61 -9.90 6.99 5.97
C LEU A 61 -10.83 6.98 7.18
N GLY A 62 -12.08 7.39 6.97
CA GLY A 62 -13.11 7.35 8.00
C GLY A 62 -13.67 5.94 8.14
N ASP A 63 -14.97 5.78 7.85
CA ASP A 63 -15.61 4.48 7.85
C ASP A 63 -15.35 3.77 6.52
N LEU A 64 -14.52 2.73 6.57
CA LEU A 64 -14.15 1.92 5.41
C LEU A 64 -15.08 0.72 5.36
N ALA A 65 -16.20 0.83 4.64
CA ALA A 65 -17.20 -0.23 4.59
C ALA A 65 -16.59 -1.60 4.21
N HIS A 66 -15.94 -1.65 3.05
CA HIS A 66 -15.38 -2.89 2.49
C HIS A 66 -13.87 -2.81 2.21
N TRP A 67 -13.22 -1.69 2.53
CA TRP A 67 -11.81 -1.48 2.25
C TRP A 67 -10.96 -1.81 3.47
N GLN A 68 -10.03 -2.74 3.32
CA GLN A 68 -9.06 -3.12 4.33
C GLN A 68 -7.73 -2.43 4.08
N LEU A 69 -7.23 -1.73 5.11
CA LEU A 69 -5.92 -1.14 5.08
C LEU A 69 -4.86 -2.18 5.46
N ALA A 70 -3.96 -2.47 4.52
CA ALA A 70 -2.79 -3.32 4.71
C ALA A 70 -1.50 -2.51 4.58
N GLN A 71 -0.50 -2.88 5.37
CA GLN A 71 0.85 -2.34 5.18
C GLN A 71 1.47 -3.00 3.94
N GLU A 72 2.07 -2.23 3.04
CA GLU A 72 2.86 -2.83 1.96
C GLU A 72 4.02 -3.59 2.59
N LYS A 73 3.88 -4.92 2.64
CA LYS A 73 4.92 -5.78 3.17
C LYS A 73 6.06 -5.69 2.15
N ILE A 74 7.08 -4.91 2.47
CA ILE A 74 8.35 -4.98 1.77
C ILE A 74 8.77 -6.43 1.91
N PHE A 75 8.58 -7.22 0.86
CA PHE A 75 9.24 -8.50 0.72
C PHE A 75 10.73 -8.16 0.74
N ARG A 76 11.32 -8.18 1.94
CA ARG A 76 12.75 -8.44 2.07
C ARG A 76 12.89 -9.87 1.57
N LEU A 77 13.02 -9.98 0.24
CA LEU A 77 13.80 -11.05 -0.35
C LEU A 77 15.15 -10.94 0.36
N ASN A 78 15.31 -11.65 1.47
CA ASN A 78 16.62 -12.17 1.82
C ASN A 78 16.91 -13.11 0.65
N PRO A 79 17.79 -12.76 -0.30
CA PRO A 79 18.26 -13.78 -1.23
C PRO A 79 18.72 -14.95 -0.35
N PRO A 80 18.21 -16.18 -0.59
CA PRO A 80 18.64 -17.33 0.18
C PRO A 80 20.15 -17.38 0.00
N HIS A 81 20.86 -17.24 1.13
CA HIS A 81 22.27 -17.45 1.32
C HIS A 81 23.14 -17.32 0.05
N LYS A 82 24.02 -16.30 0.00
CA LYS A 82 25.36 -16.57 -0.53
C LYS A 82 25.90 -17.75 0.29
N ALA A 83 25.62 -18.96 -0.17
CA ALA A 83 26.35 -20.14 0.19
C ALA A 83 27.79 -19.78 -0.16
N GLN A 84 28.61 -19.65 0.88
CA GLN A 84 30.05 -19.61 0.74
C GLN A 84 30.42 -20.92 0.03
N LEU A 85 30.61 -20.85 -1.28
CA LEU A 85 31.39 -21.84 -2.01
C LEU A 85 32.82 -21.65 -1.50
N ARG A 86 33.18 -22.55 -0.60
CA ARG A 86 34.55 -22.79 -0.16
C ARG A 86 35.31 -23.53 -1.25
#